data_AF-A0A6G6JAU5-F1
#
_entry.id   AF-A0A6G6JAU5-F1
#
_cell.length_a   1.000
_cell.length_b   1.000
_cell.length_c   1.000
_cell.angle_alpha   90.00
_cell.angle_beta   90.00
_cell.angle_gamma   90.00
#
_symmetry.space_group_name_H-M   'P 1'
#
loop_
_entity.id
_entity.type
_entity.pdbx_description
1 polymer ?
#
loop_
_entity_poly.entity_id
_entity_poly.type
_entity_poly.pdbx_seq_one_letter_code
_entity_poly.pdbx_strand_id
1 'polypeptide(L)'
;MNSQLLDARERANQFAKLHLSECAAELLSWKETSILLPGGKVRQLAQLCAEYTGNVASLGVAESTITAAALAAQAMPAKTDFHQLWDHHGVDGESYDVAQQWFALGQQSAPKAS
;
A
#
# COMPACT_ATOMS: atom_id res chain seq x y z
N MET A 1 7.28 14.50 23.45
CA MET A 1 5.86 14.42 23.05
C MET A 1 5.67 14.29 21.54
N ASN A 2 6.44 15.02 20.70
CA ASN A 2 6.33 14.88 19.24
C ASN A 2 6.65 13.48 18.67
N SER A 3 7.65 12.78 19.23
CA SER A 3 8.02 11.43 18.76
C SER A 3 6.88 10.42 18.91
N GLN A 4 6.23 10.39 20.07
CA GLN A 4 5.13 9.46 20.35
C GLN A 4 3.91 9.65 19.43
N LEU A 5 3.61 10.91 19.05
CA LEU A 5 2.54 11.22 18.10
C LEU A 5 2.89 10.79 16.67
N LEU A 6 4.15 10.96 16.27
CA LEU A 6 4.65 10.48 14.98
C LEU A 6 4.59 8.95 14.91
N ASP A 7 4.96 8.27 15.99
CA ASP A 7 4.90 6.81 16.07
C ASP A 7 3.44 6.31 15.95
N ALA A 8 2.48 7.00 16.57
CA ALA A 8 1.06 6.65 16.49
C ALA A 8 0.50 6.83 15.08
N ARG A 9 0.87 7.92 14.40
CA ARG A 9 0.48 8.17 13.01
C ARG A 9 1.05 7.12 12.06
N GLU A 10 2.31 6.74 12.25
CA GLU A 10 2.95 5.71 11.43
C GLU A 10 2.27 4.35 11.61
N ARG A 11 1.93 3.96 12.86
CA ARG A 11 1.15 2.75 13.12
C ARG A 11 -0.21 2.76 12.42
N ALA A 12 -0.93 3.88 12.46
CA ALA A 12 -2.22 4.01 11.76
C ALA A 12 -2.06 3.88 10.24
N ASN A 13 -1.03 4.50 9.66
CA ASN A 13 -0.73 4.40 8.23
C ASN A 13 -0.40 2.96 7.82
N GLN A 14 0.43 2.26 8.61
CA GLN A 14 0.80 0.87 8.35
C GLN A 14 -0.41 -0.06 8.46
N PHE A 15 -1.26 0.15 9.47
CA PHE A 15 -2.51 -0.60 9.62
C PHE A 15 -3.44 -0.41 8.42
N ALA A 16 -3.63 0.84 7.98
CA ALA A 16 -4.47 1.15 6.83
C ALA A 16 -3.97 0.51 5.54
N LYS A 17 -2.65 0.42 5.34
CA LYS A 17 -2.04 -0.28 4.19
C LYS A 17 -2.25 -1.80 4.28
N LEU A 18 -2.03 -2.38 5.46
CA LEU A 18 -2.15 -3.82 5.68
C LEU A 18 -3.58 -4.33 5.50
N HIS A 19 -4.56 -3.57 5.97
CA HIS A 19 -5.99 -3.93 5.95
C HIS A 19 -6.79 -3.08 4.95
N LEU A 20 -6.15 -2.63 3.86
CA LEU A 20 -6.75 -1.67 2.93
C LEU A 20 -8.04 -2.21 2.31
N SER A 21 -8.05 -3.48 1.91
CA SER A 21 -9.20 -4.12 1.28
C SER A 21 -10.38 -4.20 2.24
N GLU A 22 -10.17 -4.70 3.47
CA GLU A 22 -11.21 -4.79 4.49
C GLU A 22 -11.73 -3.41 4.89
N CYS A 23 -10.83 -2.44 5.10
CA CYS A 23 -11.21 -1.06 5.41
C CYS A 23 -12.07 -0.44 4.29
N ALA A 24 -11.69 -0.62 3.03
CA ALA A 24 -12.42 -0.07 1.90
C ALA A 24 -13.82 -0.71 1.76
N ALA A 25 -13.92 -2.04 1.89
CA ALA A 25 -15.19 -2.75 1.86
C ALA A 25 -16.12 -2.31 3.00
N GLU A 26 -15.59 -2.18 4.22
CA GLU A 26 -16.33 -1.67 5.37
C GLU A 26 -16.81 -0.22 5.16
N LEU A 27 -15.97 0.66 4.61
CA LEU A 27 -16.37 2.04 4.32
C LEU A 27 -17.49 2.11 3.27
N LEU A 28 -17.42 1.29 2.22
CA LEU A 28 -18.48 1.24 1.20
C LEU A 28 -19.80 0.75 1.82
N SER A 29 -19.74 -0.36 2.55
CA SER A 29 -20.91 -0.89 3.25
C SER A 29 -21.49 0.10 4.25
N TRP A 30 -20.63 0.83 4.99
CA TRP A 30 -21.08 1.84 5.94
C TRP A 30 -21.78 3.02 5.24
N LYS A 31 -21.27 3.49 4.09
CA LYS A 31 -21.93 4.56 3.31
C LYS A 31 -23.32 4.16 2.82
N GLU A 32 -23.52 2.88 2.49
CA GLU A 32 -24.79 2.36 2.01
C GLU A 32 -25.79 2.11 3.16
N THR A 33 -25.30 1.56 4.27
CA THR A 33 -26.15 1.07 5.37
C THR A 33 -26.28 2.06 6.53
N SER A 34 -25.41 3.06 6.60
CA SER A 34 -25.19 3.92 7.78
C SER A 34 -24.82 3.16 9.06
N ILE A 35 -24.49 1.87 8.96
CA ILE A 35 -24.09 1.02 10.08
C ILE A 35 -22.59 0.74 10.00
N LEU A 36 -21.85 1.16 11.03
CA LEU A 36 -20.43 0.85 11.16
C LEU A 36 -20.23 -0.40 12.02
N LEU A 37 -19.70 -1.47 11.42
CA LEU A 37 -19.50 -2.78 12.04
C LEU A 37 -18.78 -2.66 13.40
N PRO A 38 -19.35 -3.25 14.48
CA PRO A 38 -18.65 -3.39 15.74
C PRO A 38 -17.38 -4.23 15.56
N GLY A 39 -16.23 -3.73 16.02
CA GLY A 39 -14.95 -4.43 15.86
C GLY A 39 -14.36 -4.42 14.44
N GLY A 40 -15.00 -3.74 13.49
CA GLY A 40 -14.49 -3.59 12.13
C GLY A 40 -13.13 -2.89 12.05
N LYS A 41 -12.41 -3.11 10.96
CA LYS A 41 -11.09 -2.53 10.70
C LYS A 41 -11.12 -1.01 10.66
N VAL A 42 -12.21 -0.40 10.19
CA VAL A 42 -12.38 1.07 10.23
C VAL A 42 -12.41 1.59 11.68
N ARG A 43 -13.06 0.88 12.61
CA ARG A 43 -13.06 1.28 14.04
C ARG A 43 -11.70 1.05 14.70
N GLN A 44 -11.02 -0.05 14.39
CA GLN A 44 -9.68 -0.32 14.89
C GLN A 44 -8.70 0.77 14.42
N LEU A 45 -8.79 1.17 13.15
CA LEU A 45 -8.00 2.29 12.63
C LEU A 45 -8.36 3.61 13.32
N ALA A 46 -9.65 3.89 13.54
CA ALA A 46 -10.07 5.08 14.28
C ALA A 46 -9.54 5.11 15.73
N GLN A 47 -9.37 3.96 16.38
CA GLN A 47 -8.73 3.90 17.70
C GLN A 47 -7.25 4.29 17.62
N LEU A 48 -6.51 3.83 16.62
CA LEU A 48 -5.13 4.24 16.38
C LEU A 48 -5.04 5.73 16.04
N CYS A 49 -5.96 6.26 15.24
CA CYS A 49 -6.04 7.69 14.94
C CYS A 49 -6.30 8.53 16.18
N ALA A 50 -7.13 8.04 17.11
CA ALA A 50 -7.47 8.76 18.34
C ALA A 50 -6.25 9.05 19.23
N GLU A 51 -5.19 8.23 19.16
CA GLU A 51 -3.94 8.44 19.90
C GLU A 51 -3.26 9.78 19.57
N TYR A 52 -3.48 10.33 18.37
CA TYR A 52 -2.86 11.58 17.93
C TYR A 52 -3.83 12.67 17.47
N THR A 53 -5.12 12.36 17.26
CA THR A 53 -6.14 13.36 16.89
C THR A 53 -7.20 13.59 17.97
N GLY A 54 -7.20 12.75 19.01
CA GLY A 54 -8.31 12.65 19.96
C GLY A 54 -9.54 11.96 19.37
N ASN A 55 -10.47 11.57 20.25
CA ASN A 55 -11.62 10.71 19.91
C ASN A 55 -12.64 11.34 18.96
N VAL A 56 -12.80 12.67 18.98
CA VAL A 56 -13.85 13.36 18.20
C VAL A 56 -13.53 13.33 16.70
N ALA A 57 -12.26 13.49 16.34
CA ALA A 57 -11.83 13.58 14.94
C ALA A 57 -11.41 12.22 14.34
N SER A 58 -11.28 11.18 15.15
CA SER A 58 -10.54 9.98 14.76
C SER A 58 -11.19 9.15 13.65
N LEU A 59 -12.53 9.12 13.58
CA LEU A 59 -13.25 8.46 12.48
C LEU A 59 -13.01 9.15 11.14
N GLY A 60 -13.13 10.48 11.08
CA GLY A 60 -12.87 11.23 9.84
C GLY A 60 -11.41 11.14 9.38
N VAL A 61 -10.49 11.05 10.34
CA VAL A 61 -9.05 10.83 10.06
C VAL A 61 -8.81 9.41 9.55
N ALA A 62 -9.46 8.39 10.11
CA ALA A 62 -9.39 7.02 9.61
C ALA A 62 -9.89 6.94 8.15
N GLU A 63 -11.04 7.53 7.84
CA GLU A 63 -11.58 7.60 6.46
C GLU A 63 -10.59 8.26 5.49
N SER A 64 -10.02 9.40 5.88
CA SER A 64 -9.03 10.12 5.08
C SER A 64 -7.76 9.27 4.87
N THR A 65 -7.34 8.53 5.89
CA THR A 65 -6.17 7.66 5.85
C THR A 65 -6.38 6.48 4.91
N ILE A 66 -7.56 5.85 4.96
CA ILE A 66 -7.95 4.75 4.04
C ILE A 66 -7.98 5.27 2.59
N THR A 67 -8.57 6.45 2.37
CA THR A 67 -8.64 7.07 1.05
C THR A 67 -7.24 7.37 0.50
N ALA A 68 -6.35 7.94 1.31
CA ALA A 68 -4.96 8.20 0.91
C ALA A 68 -4.19 6.92 0.60
N ALA A 69 -4.37 5.87 1.40
CA ALA A 69 -3.75 4.56 1.16
C ALA A 69 -4.27 3.91 -0.14
N ALA A 70 -5.57 4.01 -0.42
CA ALA A 70 -6.18 3.52 -1.66
C ALA A 70 -5.67 4.27 -2.91
N LEU A 71 -5.51 5.59 -2.82
CA LEU A 71 -4.95 6.38 -3.91
C LEU A 71 -3.46 6.06 -4.12
N ALA A 72 -2.69 5.91 -3.05
CA ALA A 72 -1.28 5.53 -3.13
C ALA A 72 -1.09 4.15 -3.76
N ALA A 73 -1.95 3.18 -3.44
CA ALA A 73 -1.92 1.84 -4.04
C ALA A 73 -2.21 1.85 -5.55
N GLN A 74 -3.02 2.79 -6.03
CA GLN A 74 -3.31 2.98 -7.47
C GLN A 74 -2.23 3.77 -8.20
N ALA A 75 -1.57 4.70 -7.51
CA ALA A 75 -0.49 5.51 -8.07
C ALA A 75 0.84 4.76 -8.20
N MET A 76 0.95 3.56 -7.63
CA MET A 76 2.09 2.69 -7.92
C MET A 76 2.05 2.32 -9.41
N PRO A 77 3.10 2.63 -10.19
CA PRO A 77 3.15 2.20 -11.58
C PRO A 77 2.95 0.70 -11.60
N ALA A 78 2.01 0.24 -12.44
CA ALA A 78 1.82 -1.17 -12.72
C ALA A 78 3.21 -1.76 -12.91
N LYS A 79 3.58 -2.66 -12.00
CA LYS A 79 4.84 -3.40 -12.01
C LYS A 79 5.09 -3.75 -13.47
N THR A 80 6.09 -3.11 -14.10
CA THR A 80 6.24 -3.17 -15.55
C THR A 80 6.18 -4.63 -15.95
N ASP A 81 5.10 -5.01 -16.61
CA ASP A 81 4.94 -6.39 -17.02
C ASP A 81 6.04 -6.60 -18.06
N PHE A 82 6.94 -7.55 -17.79
CA PHE A 82 8.04 -7.84 -18.69
C PHE A 82 7.52 -8.13 -20.11
N HIS A 83 6.31 -8.69 -20.21
CA HIS A 83 5.62 -8.91 -21.48
C HIS A 83 5.22 -7.62 -22.19
N GLN A 84 4.83 -6.56 -21.47
CA GLN A 84 4.52 -5.26 -22.09
C GLN A 84 5.76 -4.53 -22.61
N LEU A 85 6.90 -4.68 -21.93
CA LEU A 85 8.20 -4.19 -22.44
C LEU A 85 8.62 -4.93 -23.71
N TRP A 86 8.41 -6.25 -23.73
CA TRP A 86 8.77 -7.10 -24.88
C TRP A 86 7.91 -6.84 -26.12
N ASP A 87 6.62 -6.50 -25.96
CA ASP A 87 5.74 -6.18 -27.08
C ASP A 87 5.97 -4.76 -27.66
N HIS A 88 6.47 -3.81 -26.86
CA HIS A 88 6.68 -2.44 -27.30
C HIS A 88 8.04 -2.22 -28.00
N HIS A 89 9.05 -3.01 -27.59
CA HIS A 89 10.32 -3.08 -28.27
C HIS A 89 10.31 -4.32 -29.16
N GLY A 90 9.90 -4.15 -30.42
CA GLY A 90 10.08 -5.16 -31.45
C GLY A 90 11.46 -5.81 -31.37
N VAL A 91 11.52 -7.09 -31.73
CA VAL A 91 12.71 -7.95 -31.63
C VAL A 91 13.79 -7.47 -32.60
N ASP A 92 14.42 -6.37 -32.25
CA ASP A 92 15.57 -5.80 -32.90
C ASP A 92 16.77 -6.26 -32.06
N GLY A 93 17.83 -6.72 -32.72
CA GLY A 93 18.95 -7.45 -32.11
C GLY A 93 19.66 -6.79 -30.91
N GLU A 94 19.37 -5.53 -30.59
CA GLU A 94 19.88 -4.82 -29.40
C GLU A 94 19.19 -5.25 -28.09
N SER A 95 17.95 -5.77 -28.16
CA SER A 95 17.21 -6.26 -26.99
C SER A 95 17.81 -7.53 -26.37
N TYR A 96 18.57 -8.31 -27.15
CA TYR A 96 19.22 -9.53 -26.68
C TYR A 96 20.42 -9.22 -25.78
N ASP A 97 21.21 -8.19 -26.11
CA ASP A 97 22.36 -7.78 -25.31
C ASP A 97 21.94 -7.19 -23.97
N VAL A 98 20.86 -6.40 -23.94
CA VAL A 98 20.30 -5.89 -22.68
C VAL A 98 19.79 -7.05 -21.82
N ALA A 99 19.06 -8.01 -22.40
CA ALA A 99 18.59 -9.18 -21.66
C ALA A 99 19.75 -10.03 -21.09
N GLN A 100 20.84 -10.21 -21.85
CA GLN A 100 22.05 -10.91 -21.38
C GLN A 100 22.76 -10.15 -20.26
N GLN A 101 22.88 -8.83 -20.37
CA GLN A 101 23.56 -7.99 -19.39
C GLN A 101 22.84 -8.03 -18.03
N TRP A 102 21.51 -8.05 -18.03
CA TRP A 102 20.70 -8.20 -16.82
C TRP A 102 20.73 -9.63 -16.25
N PHE A 103 20.75 -10.67 -17.09
CA PHE A 103 20.94 -12.06 -16.64
C PHE A 103 22.31 -12.26 -15.98
N ALA A 104 23.37 -11.65 -16.53
CA ALA A 104 24.72 -11.69 -15.96
C ALA A 104 24.79 -10.99 -14.60
N LEU A 105 24.10 -9.85 -14.43
CA LEU A 105 24.00 -9.15 -13.15
C LEU A 105 23.19 -9.94 -12.11
N GLY A 106 22.16 -10.67 -12.54
CA GLY A 106 21.38 -11.57 -11.68
C GLY A 106 22.18 -12.76 -11.14
N GLN A 107 23.13 -13.30 -11.92
CA GLN A 107 23.99 -14.41 -11.47
C GLN A 107 25.09 -13.98 -10.48
N GLN A 108 25.49 -12.70 -10.47
CA GLN A 108 26.50 -12.19 -9.52
C GLN A 108 25.96 -12.00 -8.09
N SER A 109 24.63 -12.03 -7.90
CA SER A 109 23.98 -11.79 -6.61
C SER A 109 23.59 -13.07 -5.85
N ALA A 110 23.88 -14.25 -6.40
CA ALA A 110 23.70 -15.50 -5.67
C ALA A 110 24.89 -15.70 -4.72
N PRO A 111 24.69 -15.73 -3.38
CA PRO A 111 25.76 -16.16 -2.49
C PRO A 111 26.12 -17.61 -2.85
N LYS A 112 27.42 -17.88 -3.08
CA LYS A 112 27.93 -19.25 -3.12
C LYS A 112 27.57 -19.92 -1.81
N ALA A 113 26.63 -20.87 -1.85
CA ALA A 113 26.45 -21.83 -0.78
C ALA A 113 27.79 -22.58 -0.64
N SER A 114 28.49 -22.31 0.46
CA SER A 114 29.59 -23.14 0.97
C SER A 114 29.05 -23.95 2.14
#